data_AF-A0AAD7S1X5-F1
#
_entry.id   AF-A0AAD7S1X5-F1
#
_cell.length_a   1.000
_cell.length_b   1.000
_cell.length_c   1.000
_cell.angle_alpha   90.00
_cell.angle_beta   90.00
_cell.angle_gamma   90.00
#
_symmetry.space_group_name_H-M   'P 1'
#
loop_
_entity.id
_entity.type
_entity.pdbx_description
1 polymer ?
#
loop_
_entity_poly.entity_id
_entity_poly.type
_entity_poly.pdbx_seq_one_letter_code
_entity_poly.pdbx_strand_id
1 'polypeptide(L)'
;MESRKVKTKVSAGFKMRGLMLRPEASRYLVEALGSVSALELDDVIEKVLDAVEKQPLSSSMIELAVAETAVQECSQSCDETIENVFNIIGAFDVPRFIYSVERKKFVPIAMTRHPTPSLCGTARDKAELFRERYTILQQRTHRHELFTPPVIGSVQEEGQNKFQLKTVEALLGSTARLGEVIVLGMVTQLKEGKFYLEDPSGTVQLNISKAISF
;
A
#
# COMPACT_ATOMS: atom_id res chain seq x y z
N MET A 1 16.77 -35.11 -13.28
CA MET A 1 16.03 -34.31 -14.29
C MET A 1 14.97 -33.40 -13.63
N GLU A 2 14.40 -33.81 -12.49
CA GLU A 2 13.41 -33.05 -11.72
C GLU A 2 13.97 -31.79 -11.03
N SER A 3 15.14 -31.87 -10.36
CA SER A 3 15.75 -30.71 -9.69
C SER A 3 15.98 -29.49 -10.61
N ARG A 4 16.29 -29.71 -11.90
CA ARG A 4 16.43 -28.63 -12.89
C ARG A 4 15.08 -27.99 -13.24
N LYS A 5 13.99 -28.77 -13.27
CA LYS A 5 12.64 -28.25 -13.50
C LYS A 5 12.16 -27.44 -12.29
N VAL A 6 12.38 -27.95 -11.07
CA VAL A 6 12.09 -27.25 -9.81
C VAL A 6 12.84 -25.92 -9.75
N LYS A 7 14.15 -25.92 -10.03
CA LYS A 7 14.97 -24.69 -10.07
C LYS A 7 14.42 -23.64 -11.03
N THR A 8 13.99 -24.03 -12.22
CA THR A 8 13.41 -23.11 -13.20
C THR A 8 12.09 -22.53 -12.69
N LYS A 9 11.20 -23.36 -12.14
CA LYS A 9 9.91 -22.91 -11.59
C LYS A 9 10.10 -21.95 -10.41
N VAL A 10 10.94 -22.31 -9.43
CA VAL A 10 11.26 -21.44 -8.28
C VAL A 10 11.84 -20.11 -8.75
N SER A 11 12.84 -20.14 -9.64
CA SER A 11 13.45 -18.90 -10.15
C SER A 11 12.46 -18.04 -10.94
N ALA A 12 11.53 -18.66 -11.68
CA ALA A 12 10.49 -17.94 -12.41
C ALA A 12 9.48 -17.29 -11.46
N GLY A 13 8.97 -18.02 -10.47
CA GLY A 13 8.01 -17.50 -9.49
C GLY A 13 8.54 -16.27 -8.73
N PHE A 14 9.77 -16.35 -8.21
CA PHE A 14 10.41 -15.21 -7.54
C PHE A 14 10.59 -14.01 -8.48
N LYS A 15 11.01 -14.24 -9.73
CA LYS A 15 11.13 -13.15 -10.73
C LYS A 15 9.79 -12.51 -11.07
N MET A 16 8.71 -13.29 -11.16
CA MET A 16 7.36 -12.77 -11.43
C MET A 16 6.88 -11.83 -10.30
N ARG A 17 7.32 -12.06 -9.06
CA ARG A 17 7.09 -11.17 -7.91
C ARG A 17 8.12 -10.03 -7.78
N GLY A 18 9.05 -9.90 -8.74
CA GLY A 18 10.10 -8.87 -8.72
C GLY A 18 11.23 -9.14 -7.71
N LEU A 19 11.37 -10.39 -7.26
CA LEU A 19 12.38 -10.85 -6.30
C LEU A 19 13.52 -11.59 -7.02
N MET A 20 14.72 -11.48 -6.48
CA MET A 20 15.92 -12.16 -6.98
C MET A 20 16.54 -13.01 -5.88
N LEU A 21 16.67 -14.32 -6.11
CA LEU A 21 17.29 -15.25 -5.16
C LEU A 21 18.82 -15.17 -5.25
N ARG A 22 19.49 -15.05 -4.10
CA ARG A 22 20.93 -15.34 -4.02
C ARG A 22 21.21 -16.83 -4.29
N PRO A 23 22.41 -17.20 -4.75
CA PRO A 23 22.75 -18.60 -5.06
C PRO A 23 22.45 -19.58 -3.93
N GLU A 24 22.76 -19.21 -2.69
CA GLU A 24 22.53 -20.05 -1.50
C GLU A 24 21.04 -20.26 -1.21
N ALA A 25 20.23 -19.18 -1.27
CA ALA A 25 18.78 -19.27 -1.11
C ALA A 25 18.13 -20.11 -2.23
N SER A 26 18.61 -19.97 -3.47
CA SER A 26 18.13 -20.77 -4.60
C SER A 26 18.46 -22.25 -4.42
N ARG A 27 19.67 -22.59 -3.92
CA ARG A 27 20.07 -23.97 -3.64
C ARG A 27 19.19 -24.58 -2.56
N TYR A 28 19.02 -23.86 -1.45
CA TYR A 28 18.18 -24.29 -0.33
C TYR A 28 16.73 -24.56 -0.75
N LEU A 29 16.09 -23.64 -1.47
CA LEU A 29 14.69 -23.81 -1.90
C LEU A 29 14.52 -24.98 -2.87
N VAL A 30 15.49 -25.24 -3.75
CA VAL A 30 15.45 -26.39 -4.67
C VAL A 30 15.58 -27.71 -3.91
N GLU A 31 16.35 -27.73 -2.82
CA GLU A 31 16.49 -28.91 -1.96
C GLU A 31 15.22 -29.12 -1.12
N ALA A 32 14.72 -28.09 -0.45
CA ALA A 32 13.52 -28.14 0.39
C ALA A 32 12.26 -28.52 -0.40
N LEU A 33 12.13 -28.03 -1.64
CA LEU A 33 11.00 -28.33 -2.52
C LEU A 33 11.23 -29.57 -3.40
N GLY A 34 12.38 -30.22 -3.28
CA GLY A 34 12.76 -31.37 -4.10
C GLY A 34 11.91 -32.62 -3.85
N SER A 35 11.34 -32.75 -2.66
CA SER A 35 10.46 -33.86 -2.25
C SER A 35 8.96 -33.57 -2.43
N VAL A 36 8.59 -32.36 -2.87
CA VAL A 36 7.19 -31.97 -3.08
C VAL A 36 6.68 -32.56 -4.39
N SER A 37 5.44 -33.04 -4.39
CA SER A 37 4.83 -33.62 -5.59
C SER A 37 4.68 -32.58 -6.70
N ALA A 38 4.75 -33.01 -7.97
CA ALA A 38 4.66 -32.08 -9.10
C ALA A 38 3.30 -31.37 -9.20
N LEU A 39 2.25 -31.94 -8.59
CA LEU A 39 0.89 -31.38 -8.56
C LEU A 39 0.77 -30.24 -7.53
N GLU A 40 1.50 -30.33 -6.41
CA GLU A 40 1.43 -29.36 -5.31
C GLU A 40 2.55 -28.31 -5.39
N LEU A 41 3.56 -28.54 -6.24
CA LEU A 41 4.76 -27.70 -6.30
C LEU A 41 4.44 -26.22 -6.57
N ASP A 42 3.52 -25.92 -7.49
CA ASP A 42 3.18 -24.53 -7.83
C ASP A 42 2.47 -23.84 -6.64
N ASP A 43 1.56 -24.54 -5.95
CA ASP A 43 0.87 -24.03 -4.77
C ASP A 43 1.83 -23.80 -3.59
N VAL A 44 2.78 -24.72 -3.37
CA VAL A 44 3.80 -24.57 -2.32
C VAL A 44 4.76 -23.43 -2.65
N ILE A 45 5.12 -23.23 -3.92
CA ILE A 45 5.93 -22.07 -4.34
C ILE A 45 5.19 -20.76 -4.04
N GLU A 46 3.90 -20.66 -4.37
CA GLU A 46 3.10 -19.46 -4.06
C GLU A 46 3.02 -19.22 -2.54
N LYS A 47 2.81 -20.26 -1.72
CA LYS A 47 2.83 -20.13 -0.25
C LYS A 47 4.17 -19.61 0.27
N VAL A 48 5.28 -20.13 -0.24
CA VAL A 48 6.63 -19.67 0.14
C VAL A 48 6.86 -18.23 -0.32
N LEU A 49 6.40 -17.85 -1.52
CA LEU A 49 6.49 -16.47 -2.02
C LEU A 49 5.71 -15.50 -1.13
N ASP A 50 4.48 -15.86 -0.75
CA ASP A 50 3.67 -15.04 0.13
C ASP A 50 4.31 -14.92 1.53
N ALA A 51 4.88 -16.00 2.06
CA ALA A 51 5.63 -15.97 3.32
C ALA A 51 6.90 -15.10 3.24
N VAL A 52 7.61 -15.09 2.10
CA VAL A 52 8.74 -14.18 1.87
C VAL A 52 8.28 -12.72 1.84
N GLU A 53 7.16 -12.42 1.17
CA GLU A 53 6.65 -11.04 1.05
C GLU A 53 6.12 -10.46 2.37
N LYS A 54 5.71 -11.32 3.32
CA LYS A 54 5.32 -10.91 4.68
C LYS A 54 6.49 -10.46 5.55
N GLN A 55 7.72 -10.87 5.22
CA GLN A 55 8.90 -10.55 6.00
C GLN A 55 9.38 -9.09 5.77
N PRO A 56 10.08 -8.47 6.74
CA PRO A 56 10.66 -7.13 6.59
C PRO A 56 11.89 -7.15 5.65
N LEU A 57 11.64 -7.20 4.34
CA LEU A 57 12.70 -7.23 3.33
C LEU A 57 13.43 -5.88 3.23
N SER A 58 14.74 -5.90 3.35
CA SER A 58 15.61 -4.73 3.14
C SER A 58 15.89 -4.44 1.67
N SER A 59 15.74 -5.44 0.79
CA SER A 59 15.93 -5.33 -0.66
C SER A 59 15.17 -6.42 -1.41
N SER A 60 15.08 -6.31 -2.75
CA SER A 60 14.53 -7.36 -3.61
C SER A 60 15.45 -8.58 -3.76
N MET A 61 16.66 -8.54 -3.20
CA MET A 61 17.60 -9.66 -3.17
C MET A 61 17.31 -10.52 -1.94
N ILE A 62 16.81 -11.73 -2.16
CA ILE A 62 16.43 -12.67 -1.10
C ILE A 62 17.65 -13.46 -0.63
N GLU A 63 17.95 -13.31 0.65
CA GLU A 63 19.04 -13.99 1.34
C GLU A 63 18.58 -15.33 1.94
N LEU A 64 19.52 -16.19 2.30
CA LEU A 64 19.23 -17.54 2.79
C LEU A 64 18.30 -17.52 4.00
N ALA A 65 18.57 -16.67 5.00
CA ALA A 65 17.78 -16.58 6.22
C ALA A 65 16.29 -16.25 5.98
N VAL A 66 16.01 -15.42 4.97
CA VAL A 66 14.63 -15.06 4.57
C VAL A 66 13.91 -16.27 3.97
N ALA A 67 14.62 -17.04 3.12
CA ALA A 67 14.08 -18.24 2.49
C ALA A 67 13.84 -19.37 3.51
N GLU A 68 14.76 -19.58 4.45
CA GLU A 68 14.62 -20.57 5.54
C GLU A 68 13.40 -20.27 6.41
N THR A 69 13.24 -19.02 6.83
CA THR A 69 12.10 -18.56 7.65
C THR A 69 10.77 -18.81 6.93
N ALA A 70 10.70 -18.49 5.63
CA ALA A 70 9.49 -18.68 4.83
C ALA A 70 9.08 -20.15 4.70
N VAL A 71 10.04 -21.05 4.49
CA VAL A 71 9.78 -22.50 4.39
C VAL A 71 9.32 -23.06 5.74
N GLN A 72 9.89 -22.58 6.84
CA GLN A 72 9.51 -22.99 8.19
C GLN A 72 8.07 -22.57 8.54
N GLU A 73 7.66 -21.34 8.23
CA GLU A 73 6.28 -20.86 8.41
C GLU A 73 5.29 -21.73 7.63
N CYS A 74 5.63 -22.06 6.37
CA CYS A 74 4.78 -22.88 5.51
C CYS A 74 4.59 -24.31 6.08
N SER A 75 5.60 -24.85 6.76
CA SER A 75 5.58 -26.20 7.34
C SER A 75 4.73 -26.29 8.61
N GLN A 76 4.52 -25.17 9.33
CA GLN A 76 3.77 -25.11 10.58
C GLN A 76 2.27 -24.80 10.39
N SER A 77 1.88 -24.36 9.20
CA SER A 77 0.55 -23.82 8.89
C SER A 77 -0.63 -24.81 8.85
N CYS A 78 -0.43 -26.10 9.16
CA CYS A 78 -1.46 -27.12 9.02
C CYS A 78 -2.45 -27.24 10.19
N ASP A 79 -2.24 -26.56 11.33
CA ASP A 79 -3.01 -26.80 12.57
C ASP A 79 -3.89 -25.63 13.05
N GLU A 80 -3.85 -24.45 12.40
CA GLU A 80 -4.44 -23.22 12.97
C GLU A 80 -5.88 -22.89 12.53
N THR A 81 -6.49 -23.66 11.62
CA THR A 81 -7.72 -23.23 10.93
C THR A 81 -9.01 -23.28 11.76
N ILE A 82 -9.00 -23.79 13.00
CA ILE A 82 -10.23 -24.03 13.79
C ILE A 82 -10.38 -23.09 15.01
N GLU A 83 -9.37 -22.34 15.44
CA GLU A 83 -9.43 -21.67 16.76
C GLU A 83 -10.02 -20.24 16.81
N ASN A 84 -10.33 -19.59 15.69
CA ASN A 84 -10.61 -18.14 15.66
C ASN A 84 -12.07 -17.75 15.34
N VAL A 85 -13.05 -18.31 16.05
CA VAL A 85 -14.49 -18.04 15.77
C VAL A 85 -14.93 -16.65 16.25
N PHE A 86 -14.37 -16.12 17.33
CA PHE A 86 -14.75 -14.82 17.88
C PHE A 86 -13.57 -14.14 18.58
N ASN A 87 -13.20 -12.94 18.10
CA ASN A 87 -12.06 -12.18 18.59
C ASN A 87 -12.47 -10.76 18.96
N ILE A 88 -12.01 -10.29 20.11
CA ILE A 88 -12.11 -8.88 20.52
C ILE A 88 -10.72 -8.27 20.33
N ILE A 89 -10.62 -7.24 19.49
CA ILE A 89 -9.38 -6.53 19.21
C ILE A 89 -9.38 -5.22 20.01
N GLY A 90 -8.48 -5.09 20.98
CA GLY A 90 -8.33 -3.86 21.74
C GLY A 90 -7.80 -2.72 20.85
N ALA A 91 -8.08 -1.47 21.22
CA ALA A 91 -7.67 -0.31 20.43
C ALA A 91 -6.15 -0.20 20.22
N PHE A 92 -5.35 -0.69 21.18
CA PHE A 92 -3.88 -0.73 21.10
C PHE A 92 -3.33 -2.01 20.43
N ASP A 93 -4.19 -3.00 20.20
CA ASP A 93 -3.86 -4.26 19.54
C ASP A 93 -4.16 -4.22 18.03
N VAL A 94 -4.80 -3.13 17.56
CA VAL A 94 -5.06 -2.91 16.13
C VAL A 94 -3.73 -2.83 15.39
N PRO A 95 -3.47 -3.74 14.43
CA PRO A 95 -2.21 -3.72 13.70
C PRO A 95 -2.11 -2.43 12.88
N ARG A 96 -1.04 -1.67 13.09
CA ARG A 96 -0.85 -0.38 12.43
C ARG A 96 -0.20 -0.55 11.07
N PHE A 97 -0.88 -0.07 10.03
CA PHE A 97 -0.40 -0.02 8.66
C PHE A 97 -0.27 1.43 8.18
N ILE A 98 0.72 1.67 7.33
CA ILE A 98 0.95 2.94 6.67
C ILE A 98 0.77 2.74 5.16
N TYR A 99 0.08 3.67 4.50
CA TYR A 99 -0.03 3.64 3.04
C TYR A 99 1.27 4.14 2.39
N SER A 100 1.94 3.25 1.65
CA SER A 100 3.07 3.64 0.80
C SER A 100 2.53 4.13 -0.54
N VAL A 101 2.72 5.43 -0.82
CA VAL A 101 2.33 6.04 -2.10
C VAL A 101 3.10 5.42 -3.27
N GLU A 102 4.39 5.15 -3.07
CA GLU A 102 5.27 4.52 -4.07
C GLU A 102 4.81 3.10 -4.41
N ARG A 103 4.59 2.25 -3.39
CA ARG A 103 4.16 0.86 -3.59
C ARG A 103 2.66 0.74 -3.89
N LYS A 104 1.88 1.82 -3.71
CA LYS A 104 0.41 1.85 -3.72
C LYS A 104 -0.24 0.77 -2.85
N LYS A 105 0.43 0.42 -1.74
CA LYS A 105 0.05 -0.67 -0.81
C LYS A 105 0.10 -0.17 0.62
N PHE A 106 -0.73 -0.76 1.47
CA PHE A 106 -0.57 -0.65 2.93
C PHE A 106 0.56 -1.59 3.37
N VAL A 107 1.49 -1.05 4.15
CA VAL A 107 2.63 -1.80 4.69
C VAL A 107 2.59 -1.73 6.23
N PRO A 108 2.91 -2.82 6.94
CA PRO A 108 3.02 -2.79 8.40
C PRO A 108 3.99 -1.70 8.86
N ILE A 109 3.67 -0.99 9.95
CA ILE A 109 4.51 0.10 10.45
C ILE A 109 5.96 -0.35 10.72
N ALA A 110 6.15 -1.60 11.17
CA ALA A 110 7.45 -2.21 11.42
C ALA A 110 8.35 -2.32 10.17
N MET A 111 7.75 -2.28 8.97
CA MET A 111 8.48 -2.29 7.68
C MET A 111 8.73 -0.88 7.13
N THR A 112 8.51 0.16 7.93
CA THR A 112 8.67 1.56 7.51
C THR A 112 9.66 2.30 8.41
N ARG A 113 9.92 3.56 8.08
CA ARG A 113 10.75 4.46 8.91
C ARG A 113 9.93 5.25 9.93
N HIS A 114 8.65 4.94 10.10
CA HIS A 114 7.81 5.62 11.09
C HIS A 114 8.20 5.20 12.51
N PRO A 115 8.22 6.14 13.48
CA PRO A 115 8.48 5.81 14.86
C PRO A 115 7.35 4.96 15.45
N THR A 116 7.67 4.15 16.46
CA THR A 116 6.67 3.43 17.25
C THR A 116 5.70 4.43 17.91
N PRO A 117 4.38 4.19 17.86
CA PRO A 117 3.40 5.09 18.46
C PRO A 117 3.62 5.21 19.96
N SER A 118 3.43 6.41 20.51
CA SER A 118 3.46 6.65 21.96
C SER A 118 2.28 7.52 22.38
N LEU A 119 1.88 7.43 23.66
CA LEU A 119 0.78 8.24 24.19
C LEU A 119 1.11 9.74 24.15
N CYS A 120 2.37 10.09 24.41
CA CYS A 120 2.87 11.45 24.38
C CYS A 120 3.66 11.70 23.08
N GLY A 121 2.92 11.83 21.98
CA GLY A 121 3.49 12.08 20.66
C GLY A 121 4.21 13.42 20.53
N THR A 122 5.06 13.51 19.52
CA THR A 122 5.78 14.72 19.11
C THR A 122 4.90 15.63 18.26
N ALA A 123 5.38 16.87 18.01
CA ALA A 123 4.73 17.76 17.05
C ALA A 123 4.63 17.16 15.64
N ARG A 124 5.61 16.31 15.25
CA ARG A 124 5.57 15.57 13.98
C ARG A 124 4.41 14.58 13.96
N ASP A 125 4.19 13.83 15.04
CA ASP A 125 3.09 12.86 15.10
C ASP A 125 1.72 13.53 14.92
N LYS A 126 1.57 14.75 15.48
CA LYS A 126 0.36 15.56 15.26
C LYS A 126 0.18 15.98 13.81
N ALA A 127 1.26 16.35 13.11
CA ALA A 127 1.19 16.70 11.69
C ALA A 127 0.90 15.48 10.82
N GLU A 128 1.53 14.34 11.10
CA GLU A 128 1.32 13.09 10.37
C GLU A 128 -0.11 12.57 10.49
N LEU A 129 -0.79 12.79 11.62
CA LEU A 129 -2.22 12.46 11.76
C LEU A 129 -3.08 13.04 10.61
N PHE A 130 -2.88 14.32 10.27
CA PHE A 130 -3.64 14.97 9.20
C PHE A 130 -3.15 14.55 7.81
N ARG A 131 -1.83 14.34 7.65
CA ARG A 131 -1.25 13.82 6.40
C ARG A 131 -1.76 12.43 6.07
N GLU A 132 -1.73 11.51 7.02
CA GLU A 132 -2.21 10.13 6.86
C GLU A 132 -3.70 10.11 6.49
N ARG A 133 -4.53 10.92 7.18
CA ARG A 133 -5.96 11.08 6.85
C ARG A 133 -6.16 11.56 5.42
N TYR A 134 -5.43 12.59 5.00
CA TYR A 134 -5.47 13.08 3.64
C TYR A 134 -5.05 12.00 2.63
N THR A 135 -3.92 11.33 2.86
CA THR A 135 -3.38 10.30 1.96
C THR A 135 -4.35 9.13 1.78
N ILE A 136 -5.00 8.67 2.84
CA ILE A 136 -6.01 7.60 2.76
C ILE A 136 -7.23 8.04 1.94
N LEU A 137 -7.69 9.27 2.11
CA LEU A 137 -8.79 9.80 1.31
C LEU A 137 -8.38 10.01 -0.14
N GLN A 138 -7.20 10.56 -0.38
CA GLN A 138 -6.66 10.80 -1.72
C GLN A 138 -6.50 9.49 -2.50
N GLN A 139 -5.93 8.45 -1.89
CA GLN A 139 -5.78 7.15 -2.55
C GLN A 139 -7.14 6.50 -2.87
N ARG A 140 -8.14 6.68 -2.00
CA ARG A 140 -9.50 6.17 -2.21
C ARG A 140 -10.19 6.94 -3.34
N THR A 141 -10.09 8.26 -3.33
CA THR A 141 -10.67 9.12 -4.37
C THR A 141 -10.07 8.81 -5.73
N HIS A 142 -8.74 8.63 -5.84
CA HIS A 142 -8.11 8.29 -7.12
C HIS A 142 -8.51 6.92 -7.71
N ARG A 143 -9.06 6.02 -6.89
CA ARG A 143 -9.58 4.72 -7.34
C ARG A 143 -11.08 4.79 -7.70
N HIS A 144 -11.74 5.89 -7.38
CA HIS A 144 -13.14 6.09 -7.73
C HIS A 144 -13.28 6.32 -9.24
N GLU A 145 -14.30 5.73 -9.86
CA GLU A 145 -14.49 5.74 -11.32
C GLU A 145 -14.45 7.14 -11.96
N LEU A 146 -14.95 8.15 -11.26
CA LEU A 146 -14.97 9.55 -11.70
C LEU A 146 -13.58 10.21 -11.70
N PHE A 147 -12.62 9.69 -10.94
CA PHE A 147 -11.29 10.29 -10.77
C PHE A 147 -10.15 9.39 -11.25
N THR A 148 -10.45 8.14 -11.60
CA THR A 148 -9.50 7.21 -12.21
C THR A 148 -9.13 7.71 -13.61
N PRO A 149 -7.84 7.89 -13.93
CA PRO A 149 -7.40 8.31 -15.27
C PRO A 149 -7.85 7.29 -16.33
N PRO A 150 -8.17 7.73 -17.56
CA PRO A 150 -8.48 6.81 -18.65
C PRO A 150 -7.29 5.89 -18.93
N VAL A 151 -7.56 4.62 -19.21
CA VAL A 151 -6.54 3.65 -19.59
C VAL A 151 -6.05 3.99 -20.99
N ILE A 152 -4.72 4.04 -21.19
CA ILE A 152 -4.14 4.34 -22.50
C ILE A 152 -4.61 3.28 -23.50
N GLY A 153 -5.34 3.69 -24.53
CA GLY A 153 -5.89 2.81 -25.57
C GLY A 153 -7.35 2.38 -25.37
N SER A 154 -8.03 2.78 -24.29
CA SER A 154 -9.48 2.58 -24.16
C SER A 154 -10.25 3.62 -24.98
N VAL A 155 -11.29 3.20 -25.68
CA VAL A 155 -12.28 4.11 -26.27
C VAL A 155 -12.93 4.88 -25.12
N GLN A 156 -12.88 6.20 -25.14
CA GLN A 156 -13.62 7.01 -24.16
C GLN A 156 -15.10 6.74 -24.35
N GLU A 157 -15.77 6.18 -23.34
CA GLU A 157 -17.22 6.10 -23.34
C GLU A 157 -17.78 7.54 -23.37
N GLU A 158 -18.43 7.90 -24.47
CA GLU A 158 -19.09 9.19 -24.62
C GLU A 158 -20.14 9.35 -23.50
N GLY A 159 -19.94 10.34 -22.62
CA GLY A 159 -20.91 10.71 -21.57
C GLY A 159 -20.43 10.56 -20.13
N GLN A 160 -19.26 9.98 -19.85
CA GLN A 160 -18.70 9.98 -18.48
C GLN A 160 -17.75 11.17 -18.26
N ASN A 161 -18.23 12.21 -17.56
CA ASN A 161 -17.36 13.30 -17.11
C ASN A 161 -16.35 12.78 -16.09
N LYS A 162 -15.09 12.63 -16.50
CA LYS A 162 -13.97 12.35 -15.60
C LYS A 162 -13.45 13.66 -15.00
N PHE A 163 -13.11 13.60 -13.72
CA PHE A 163 -12.59 14.73 -12.95
C PHE A 163 -11.12 14.52 -12.64
N GLN A 164 -10.36 15.62 -12.70
CA GLN A 164 -8.96 15.64 -12.28
C GLN A 164 -8.81 16.51 -11.04
N LEU A 165 -8.26 15.93 -9.98
CA LEU A 165 -7.89 16.68 -8.78
C LEU A 165 -6.69 17.57 -9.08
N LYS A 166 -6.75 18.82 -8.64
CA LYS A 166 -5.60 19.73 -8.54
C LYS A 166 -5.18 19.88 -7.09
N THR A 167 -3.89 20.11 -6.87
CA THR A 167 -3.36 20.49 -5.55
C THR A 167 -3.62 21.97 -5.29
N VAL A 168 -3.59 22.37 -4.02
CA VAL A 168 -3.68 23.78 -3.62
C VAL A 168 -2.51 24.59 -4.21
N GLU A 169 -1.29 24.05 -4.19
CA GLU A 169 -0.12 24.66 -4.81
C GLU A 169 -0.33 24.95 -6.30
N ALA A 170 -0.95 24.04 -7.05
CA ALA A 170 -1.24 24.26 -8.47
C ALA A 170 -2.20 25.44 -8.71
N LEU A 171 -3.06 25.76 -7.72
CA LEU A 171 -3.92 26.95 -7.78
C LEU A 171 -3.12 28.21 -7.48
N LEU A 172 -2.32 28.18 -6.42
CA LEU A 172 -1.54 29.33 -5.96
C LEU A 172 -0.42 29.71 -6.94
N GLY A 173 0.12 28.73 -7.68
CA GLY A 173 1.11 28.96 -8.73
C GLY A 173 0.52 29.46 -10.05
N SER A 174 -0.80 29.44 -10.23
CA SER A 174 -1.43 29.92 -11.45
C SER A 174 -1.65 31.43 -11.40
N THR A 175 -1.18 32.14 -12.42
CA THR A 175 -1.41 33.58 -12.58
C THR A 175 -2.71 33.89 -13.32
N ALA A 176 -3.36 32.88 -13.91
CA ALA A 176 -4.61 33.02 -14.64
C ALA A 176 -5.81 32.60 -13.79
N ARG A 177 -6.98 33.15 -14.10
CA ARG A 177 -8.23 32.70 -13.49
C ARG A 177 -8.57 31.30 -14.01
N LEU A 178 -8.40 30.31 -13.14
CA LEU A 178 -8.81 28.94 -13.42
C LEU A 178 -10.35 28.85 -13.42
N GLY A 179 -10.90 28.09 -14.38
CA GLY A 179 -12.34 27.83 -14.50
C GLY A 179 -12.79 26.76 -13.50
N GLU A 180 -13.39 25.68 -14.02
CA GLU A 180 -13.79 24.55 -13.19
C GLU A 180 -12.57 23.80 -12.65
N VAL A 181 -12.49 23.69 -11.34
CA VAL A 181 -11.38 23.04 -10.63
C VAL A 181 -11.96 22.25 -9.47
N ILE A 182 -11.44 21.04 -9.29
CA ILE A 182 -11.78 20.19 -8.16
C ILE A 182 -10.51 19.98 -7.33
N VAL A 183 -10.59 20.26 -6.04
CA VAL A 183 -9.51 20.07 -5.07
C VAL A 183 -10.01 19.19 -3.94
N LEU A 184 -9.21 18.20 -3.59
CA LEU A 184 -9.38 17.45 -2.35
C LEU A 184 -8.59 18.17 -1.26
N GLY A 185 -9.22 18.45 -0.13
CA GLY A 185 -8.55 19.07 1.01
C GLY A 185 -9.38 19.02 2.29
N MET A 186 -8.76 19.37 3.40
CA MET A 186 -9.37 19.54 4.71
C MET A 186 -9.92 20.97 4.82
N VAL A 187 -11.19 21.11 5.19
CA VAL A 187 -11.77 22.43 5.49
C VAL A 187 -11.32 22.86 6.88
N THR A 188 -10.79 24.07 6.99
CA THR A 188 -10.34 24.66 8.26
C THR A 188 -10.90 26.06 8.44
N GLN A 189 -11.03 26.49 9.70
CA GLN A 189 -11.43 27.85 10.06
C GLN A 189 -10.31 28.47 10.90
N LEU A 190 -9.39 29.19 10.24
CA LEU A 190 -8.24 29.83 10.90
C LEU A 190 -8.61 31.14 11.58
N LYS A 191 -9.65 31.82 11.09
CA LYS A 191 -10.23 33.04 11.64
C LYS A 191 -11.74 32.91 11.61
N GLU A 192 -12.42 33.55 12.56
CA GLU A 192 -13.88 33.56 12.59
C GLU A 192 -14.45 34.07 11.26
N GLY A 193 -15.45 33.35 10.73
CA GLY A 193 -16.08 33.62 9.45
C GLY A 193 -15.21 33.42 8.20
N LYS A 194 -13.93 32.99 8.33
CA LYS A 194 -13.04 32.73 7.19
C LYS A 194 -12.66 31.26 7.11
N PHE A 195 -13.17 30.60 6.07
CA PHE A 195 -12.87 29.21 5.77
C PHE A 195 -11.69 29.09 4.82
N TYR A 196 -10.97 27.99 4.97
CA TYR A 196 -9.81 27.65 4.17
C TYR A 196 -9.89 26.17 3.77
N LEU A 197 -9.23 25.83 2.68
CA LEU A 197 -8.99 24.47 2.24
C LEU A 197 -7.50 24.19 2.34
N GLU A 198 -7.13 23.10 2.99
CA GLU A 198 -5.76 22.70 3.23
C GLU A 198 -5.47 21.32 2.64
N ASP A 199 -4.36 21.19 1.91
CA ASP A 199 -3.78 19.92 1.49
C ASP A 199 -2.29 19.90 1.86
N PRO A 200 -1.53 18.80 1.63
CA PRO A 200 -0.11 18.75 1.97
C PRO A 200 0.78 19.79 1.25
N SER A 201 0.28 20.44 0.21
CA SER A 201 0.99 21.43 -0.61
C SER A 201 0.72 22.87 -0.17
N GLY A 202 -0.37 23.14 0.54
CA GLY A 202 -0.63 24.45 1.10
C GLY A 202 -2.07 24.70 1.54
N THR A 203 -2.40 25.99 1.69
CA THR A 203 -3.70 26.45 2.16
C THR A 203 -4.23 27.55 1.27
N VAL A 204 -5.52 27.49 0.90
CA VAL A 204 -6.21 28.53 0.11
C VAL A 204 -7.50 28.94 0.80
N GLN A 205 -7.82 30.24 0.78
CA GLN A 205 -9.07 30.73 1.37
C GLN A 205 -10.28 30.31 0.51
N LEU A 206 -11.32 29.80 1.16
CA LEU A 206 -12.57 29.43 0.51
C LEU A 206 -13.61 30.54 0.62
N ASN A 207 -14.35 30.74 -0.48
CA ASN A 207 -15.61 31.47 -0.46
C ASN A 207 -16.75 30.47 -0.66
N ILE A 208 -17.47 30.16 0.43
CA ILE A 208 -18.58 29.21 0.46
C ILE A 208 -19.95 29.90 0.46
N SER A 209 -20.03 31.20 0.14
CA SER A 209 -21.29 31.97 0.23
C SER A 209 -22.41 31.47 -0.69
N LYS A 210 -22.05 30.70 -1.74
CA LYS A 210 -22.98 30.08 -2.69
C LYS A 210 -23.00 28.55 -2.61
N ALA A 211 -22.36 27.97 -1.60
CA ALA A 211 -22.40 26.52 -1.38
C ALA A 211 -23.78 26.12 -0.84
N ILE A 212 -24.32 25.00 -1.33
CA ILE A 212 -25.60 24.45 -0.88
C ILE A 212 -25.29 23.27 0.04
N SER A 213 -25.93 23.24 1.22
CA SER A 213 -25.93 22.05 2.09
C SER A 213 -27.03 21.10 1.62
N PHE A 214 -26.69 19.82 1.44
CA PHE A 214 -27.64 18.76 1.14
C PHE A 214 -27.92 17.91 2.40
#